data_AF-A0A0F7ZMU0-F1
#
_entry.id   AF-A0A0F7ZMU0-F1
#
_cell.length_a   1.000
_cell.length_b   1.000
_cell.length_c   1.000
_cell.angle_alpha   90.00
_cell.angle_beta   90.00
_cell.angle_gamma   90.00
#
_symmetry.space_group_name_H-M   'P 1'
#
loop_
_entity.id
_entity.type
_entity.pdbx_description
1 polymer ?
#
loop_
_entity_poly.entity_id
_entity_poly.type
_entity_poly.pdbx_seq_one_letter_code
_entity_poly.pdbx_strand_id
1 'polypeptide(L)'
;MEKREPGTWPAAKCSSLELPQLLAPVGMGNVCHSAKSLTGASPQHLFAELCTSTSQDPSTLTTPGERTLHERNPHSIPSMKPLSIASALLGLLAASVAGSASSQPKSSKVTLPAEFKPPQVFKNANLVHIISLEKNYVKEQINVLVENVSKKPQDEYFLPFTADQMARVGGFEVKDRKDTNAGPFKAEVVEYDPNSDVQYYRIRLPAKLKPGGQQTLGMSFYLLKAYSPLPASIKQDEQQFLSYGFSAYAPSAYPTSKQKTEIKAPSSAIPDYTKIPAKDDKTIHPQKQGAKLTYGPFNQEIPAGAVSPAHVRFEFSKPVSHMANLDRDIEVSHWGGNVAFEERYTLLHRGANLSTPFNRVKWQQSQYFNPPSMALKELRFPLQPGSVGAYFTDTIGNVSTSKFRSGKREALLELKPRYPLFGGWKYPFTIGWNSNAAPLLRKTGNGGYVLKVPFMEGPRQPEGVEYGQINIRVLLPEGASNVKIHTGVPASSIIEQSIGLHKTYLDTLGRTAVTIRAQNLVDEFRDRDLVISYETTTLDLLRKPLVVFGSVLAVFAAAWAVGKLEVGFSK
;
A
#
# COMPACT_ATOMS: atom_id res chain seq x y z
N MET A 1 -60.13 -65.09 -14.10
CA MET A 1 -59.09 -65.51 -15.07
C MET A 1 -58.10 -64.36 -15.19
N GLU A 2 -56.78 -64.54 -15.14
CA GLU A 2 -55.98 -65.75 -14.88
C GLU A 2 -54.63 -65.36 -14.22
N LYS A 3 -53.95 -66.28 -13.52
CA LYS A 3 -52.68 -66.01 -12.82
C LYS A 3 -51.46 -66.13 -13.75
N ARG A 4 -50.41 -65.34 -13.49
CA ARG A 4 -49.00 -65.82 -13.45
C ARG A 4 -48.03 -64.82 -12.80
N GLU A 5 -46.82 -65.31 -12.54
CA GLU A 5 -45.81 -64.75 -11.62
C GLU A 5 -44.59 -64.17 -12.38
N PRO A 6 -43.72 -63.37 -11.73
CA PRO A 6 -42.52 -62.81 -12.36
C PRO A 6 -41.36 -63.83 -12.50
N GLY A 7 -40.55 -63.67 -13.56
CA GLY A 7 -39.35 -64.47 -13.85
C GLY A 7 -38.02 -63.72 -13.61
N THR A 8 -36.90 -64.44 -13.53
CA THR A 8 -35.57 -63.94 -13.10
C THR A 8 -34.41 -64.50 -13.95
N TRP A 9 -33.22 -63.89 -13.81
CA TRP A 9 -31.90 -64.31 -14.37
C TRP A 9 -31.70 -64.21 -15.90
N PRO A 10 -30.46 -64.37 -16.46
CA PRO A 10 -29.11 -64.30 -15.87
C PRO A 10 -28.21 -63.25 -16.58
N ALA A 11 -26.87 -63.34 -16.44
CA ALA A 11 -25.87 -62.45 -17.06
C ALA A 11 -24.83 -63.19 -17.94
N ALA A 12 -23.91 -62.41 -18.52
CA ALA A 12 -22.55 -62.75 -19.01
C ALA A 12 -22.31 -63.24 -20.47
N LYS A 13 -21.36 -62.54 -21.12
CA LYS A 13 -20.24 -62.99 -21.99
C LYS A 13 -19.14 -61.91 -21.83
N CYS A 14 -17.88 -62.20 -21.49
CA CYS A 14 -16.84 -63.02 -22.15
C CYS A 14 -16.25 -62.36 -23.42
N SER A 15 -14.92 -62.34 -23.65
CA SER A 15 -13.78 -62.78 -22.81
C SER A 15 -12.41 -62.43 -23.45
N SER A 16 -11.31 -62.80 -22.77
CA SER A 16 -9.94 -63.08 -23.30
C SER A 16 -9.14 -61.87 -23.83
N LEU A 17 -7.82 -61.74 -23.66
CA LEU A 17 -6.75 -62.46 -22.91
C LEU A 17 -5.68 -61.38 -22.51
N GLU A 18 -4.51 -61.59 -21.89
CA GLU A 18 -3.68 -62.77 -21.61
C GLU A 18 -2.90 -62.61 -20.26
N LEU A 19 -2.42 -63.72 -19.70
CA LEU A 19 -1.51 -63.86 -18.53
C LEU A 19 -0.20 -64.53 -19.05
N PRO A 20 0.80 -65.03 -18.27
CA PRO A 20 0.98 -65.19 -16.82
C PRO A 20 2.28 -64.43 -16.37
N GLN A 21 3.03 -64.58 -15.25
CA GLN A 21 3.04 -65.23 -13.90
C GLN A 21 4.22 -64.56 -13.13
N LEU A 22 4.62 -64.71 -11.85
CA LEU A 22 4.34 -65.41 -10.55
C LEU A 22 4.65 -64.33 -9.43
N LEU A 23 4.63 -64.48 -8.10
CA LEU A 23 4.38 -65.55 -7.11
C LEU A 23 3.82 -64.88 -5.81
N ALA A 24 3.71 -65.62 -4.69
CA ALA A 24 3.41 -65.15 -3.33
C ALA A 24 3.99 -66.20 -2.33
N PRO A 25 3.55 -66.40 -1.05
CA PRO A 25 2.70 -65.62 -0.14
C PRO A 25 3.23 -65.57 1.34
N VAL A 26 2.37 -65.16 2.30
CA VAL A 26 2.45 -65.39 3.79
C VAL A 26 3.49 -64.52 4.56
N GLY A 27 3.23 -63.99 5.77
CA GLY A 27 2.01 -64.00 6.62
C GLY A 27 2.15 -63.14 7.90
N MET A 28 1.16 -63.20 8.80
CA MET A 28 1.12 -62.44 10.08
C MET A 28 1.65 -63.25 11.28
N GLY A 29 2.22 -62.60 12.32
CA GLY A 29 2.53 -63.28 13.60
C GLY A 29 3.32 -62.49 14.67
N ASN A 30 2.60 -61.73 15.50
CA ASN A 30 2.84 -61.38 16.94
C ASN A 30 4.25 -61.20 17.58
N VAL A 31 4.41 -60.02 18.22
CA VAL A 31 4.78 -59.78 19.66
C VAL A 31 6.04 -60.45 20.26
N CYS A 32 7.04 -59.64 20.68
CA CYS A 32 7.37 -59.41 22.13
C CYS A 32 8.37 -58.25 22.37
N HIS A 33 8.67 -57.95 23.64
CA HIS A 33 9.67 -56.97 24.14
C HIS A 33 11.13 -57.44 23.87
N SER A 34 12.24 -56.67 24.04
CA SER A 34 12.49 -55.60 25.05
C SER A 34 13.80 -54.79 24.85
N ALA A 35 13.84 -53.60 25.47
CA ALA A 35 15.00 -52.93 26.12
C ALA A 35 16.14 -52.22 25.34
N LYS A 36 16.59 -51.11 25.98
CA LYS A 36 17.91 -50.43 25.93
C LYS A 36 18.37 -49.66 24.68
N SER A 37 18.17 -48.34 24.72
CA SER A 37 19.30 -47.38 24.63
C SER A 37 19.01 -46.17 25.54
N LEU A 38 20.00 -45.73 26.34
CA LEU A 38 19.87 -44.59 27.25
C LEU A 38 21.24 -44.10 27.77
N THR A 39 22.01 -43.39 26.93
CA THR A 39 23.28 -42.71 27.28
C THR A 39 23.52 -41.54 26.32
N GLY A 40 24.25 -40.51 26.79
CA GLY A 40 24.69 -39.36 25.98
C GLY A 40 24.18 -38.01 26.51
N ALA A 41 25.08 -37.15 26.97
CA ALA A 41 24.75 -35.86 27.57
C ALA A 41 25.76 -34.76 27.19
N SER A 42 25.31 -33.50 27.19
CA SER A 42 26.05 -32.27 26.78
C SER A 42 26.39 -32.23 25.27
N PRO A 43 26.72 -31.06 24.70
CA PRO A 43 27.94 -30.30 25.05
C PRO A 43 27.70 -28.94 25.72
N GLN A 44 28.74 -28.41 26.36
CA GLN A 44 28.84 -27.03 26.82
C GLN A 44 29.81 -26.24 25.91
N HIS A 45 29.54 -24.96 25.66
CA HIS A 45 30.56 -23.95 25.34
C HIS A 45 30.01 -22.54 25.55
N LEU A 46 30.47 -21.85 26.59
CA LEU A 46 30.43 -20.39 26.68
C LEU A 46 31.47 -19.93 27.71
N PHE A 47 32.36 -19.02 27.31
CA PHE A 47 33.40 -18.47 28.17
C PHE A 47 32.82 -17.47 29.18
N ALA A 48 33.23 -17.57 30.44
CA ALA A 48 33.13 -16.52 31.44
C ALA A 48 34.25 -16.72 32.48
N GLU A 49 35.28 -15.87 32.44
CA GLU A 49 36.33 -15.84 33.47
C GLU A 49 36.01 -14.78 34.54
N LEU A 50 36.52 -15.02 35.76
CA LEU A 50 36.17 -14.28 36.97
C LEU A 50 37.13 -13.11 37.25
N CYS A 51 36.61 -12.11 37.97
CA CYS A 51 37.42 -11.07 38.60
C CYS A 51 37.97 -11.57 39.95
N THR A 52 39.18 -11.13 40.35
CA THR A 52 39.51 -10.84 41.77
C THR A 52 40.85 -10.11 41.93
N SER A 53 40.84 -8.95 42.63
CA SER A 53 41.81 -8.49 43.67
C SER A 53 43.34 -8.38 43.35
N THR A 54 44.18 -7.54 43.99
CA THR A 54 44.05 -6.63 45.17
C THR A 54 45.18 -5.60 45.20
N SER A 55 44.95 -4.41 45.79
CA SER A 55 45.95 -3.52 46.48
C SER A 55 47.18 -2.99 45.68
N GLN A 56 47.85 -1.87 45.98
CA GLN A 56 48.03 -1.11 47.24
C GLN A 56 48.09 0.43 47.01
N ASP A 57 47.85 1.18 48.08
CA ASP A 57 48.14 2.62 48.28
C ASP A 57 49.49 2.75 49.06
N PRO A 58 50.24 3.89 49.07
CA PRO A 58 49.86 5.02 49.94
C PRO A 58 50.40 6.47 49.65
N SER A 59 49.57 7.48 49.97
CA SER A 59 49.91 8.79 50.61
C SER A 59 50.82 9.81 49.85
N THR A 60 50.99 11.10 50.20
CA THR A 60 50.64 11.99 51.36
C THR A 60 50.48 13.48 50.94
N LEU A 61 49.59 14.24 51.61
CA LEU A 61 49.59 15.72 51.83
C LEU A 61 49.54 16.67 50.56
N THR A 62 49.13 17.95 50.58
CA THR A 62 48.77 18.92 51.66
C THR A 62 47.69 19.95 51.22
N THR A 63 47.00 20.57 52.18
CA THR A 63 46.19 21.83 52.09
C THR A 63 46.96 22.99 52.80
N PRO A 64 46.49 24.26 53.05
CA PRO A 64 45.12 24.82 53.01
C PRO A 64 44.96 26.32 52.57
N GLY A 65 43.77 26.88 52.80
CA GLY A 65 43.50 28.34 52.88
C GLY A 65 42.63 28.92 51.75
N GLU A 66 41.76 29.92 51.92
CA GLU A 66 40.69 30.25 52.90
C GLU A 66 40.27 31.73 52.70
N ARG A 67 38.95 32.00 52.57
CA ARG A 67 38.15 33.22 52.95
C ARG A 67 36.83 33.19 52.15
N THR A 68 35.60 33.29 52.69
CA THR A 68 34.94 34.23 53.64
C THR A 68 34.75 35.65 53.05
N LEU A 69 33.61 36.36 53.20
CA LEU A 69 32.36 36.11 53.94
C LEU A 69 31.17 37.00 53.41
N HIS A 70 29.97 36.74 53.97
CA HIS A 70 28.77 37.60 54.17
C HIS A 70 27.53 37.44 53.23
N GLU A 71 26.27 37.55 53.70
CA GLU A 71 25.65 37.26 55.02
C GLU A 71 24.08 37.09 54.90
N ARG A 72 23.45 36.60 55.98
CA ARG A 72 22.02 36.29 56.33
C ARG A 72 20.96 37.30 55.77
N ASN A 73 19.72 36.95 55.38
CA ASN A 73 18.64 36.07 55.93
C ASN A 73 18.01 36.63 57.25
N PRO A 74 16.75 36.35 57.70
CA PRO A 74 15.55 35.69 57.13
C PRO A 74 14.18 36.47 57.34
N HIS A 75 13.03 35.76 57.21
CA HIS A 75 11.66 36.03 57.74
C HIS A 75 10.68 36.90 56.90
N SER A 76 9.34 36.69 56.90
CA SER A 76 8.45 35.66 57.53
C SER A 76 7.13 35.47 56.72
N ILE A 77 6.27 34.52 57.13
CA ILE A 77 4.91 34.23 56.61
C ILE A 77 3.92 34.24 57.78
N PRO A 78 2.76 34.94 57.69
CA PRO A 78 1.48 34.22 57.76
C PRO A 78 0.38 34.75 56.81
N SER A 79 -0.73 34.02 56.80
CA SER A 79 -1.88 34.09 55.87
C SER A 79 -2.86 35.24 56.11
N MET A 80 -3.63 35.60 55.05
CA MET A 80 -5.06 35.95 55.18
C MET A 80 -5.86 35.72 53.88
N LYS A 81 -7.15 35.37 54.06
CA LYS A 81 -8.29 35.41 53.13
C LYS A 81 -9.43 36.15 53.90
N PRO A 82 -10.61 36.53 53.35
CA PRO A 82 -11.17 36.24 52.02
C PRO A 82 -11.82 37.46 51.28
N LEU A 83 -12.32 37.25 50.06
CA LEU A 83 -13.51 37.87 49.41
C LEU A 83 -13.86 36.98 48.19
N SER A 84 -15.08 36.43 48.08
CA SER A 84 -16.30 37.01 47.47
C SER A 84 -16.12 37.32 45.98
N ILE A 85 -16.52 36.44 45.04
CA ILE A 85 -17.88 36.16 44.51
C ILE A 85 -18.34 37.18 43.44
N ALA A 86 -18.97 36.65 42.37
CA ALA A 86 -19.66 37.32 41.26
C ALA A 86 -18.83 38.10 40.22
N SER A 87 -18.63 37.49 39.05
CA SER A 87 -18.60 38.14 37.72
C SER A 87 -18.70 37.10 36.61
N ALA A 88 -19.91 36.59 36.37
CA ALA A 88 -20.27 35.99 35.09
C ALA A 88 -20.96 37.06 34.20
N LEU A 89 -21.13 36.78 32.90
CA LEU A 89 -21.70 37.69 31.88
C LEU A 89 -20.76 38.82 31.39
N LEU A 90 -19.66 38.46 30.73
CA LEU A 90 -18.99 39.30 29.73
C LEU A 90 -18.22 38.41 28.74
N GLY A 91 -18.93 37.91 27.71
CA GLY A 91 -18.40 36.91 26.78
C GLY A 91 -19.18 36.75 25.46
N LEU A 92 -20.05 37.71 25.12
CA LEU A 92 -20.86 37.71 23.90
C LEU A 92 -20.78 39.08 23.23
N LEU A 93 -19.68 39.34 22.50
CA LEU A 93 -19.55 40.33 21.41
C LEU A 93 -18.08 40.38 20.90
N ALA A 94 -17.65 39.35 20.15
CA ALA A 94 -16.32 39.27 19.56
C ALA A 94 -16.32 38.43 18.26
N ALA A 95 -17.18 38.78 17.30
CA ALA A 95 -17.43 37.99 16.10
C ALA A 95 -17.24 38.79 14.79
N SER A 96 -16.04 39.31 14.54
CA SER A 96 -15.60 39.75 13.21
C SER A 96 -14.07 39.89 13.11
N VAL A 97 -13.54 39.67 11.91
CA VAL A 97 -12.12 39.82 11.51
C VAL A 97 -11.15 38.75 12.04
N ALA A 98 -11.34 37.50 11.61
CA ALA A 98 -10.28 36.52 11.46
C ALA A 98 -10.30 35.99 10.02
N GLY A 99 -9.38 36.49 9.18
CA GLY A 99 -9.34 36.15 7.75
C GLY A 99 -8.99 34.69 7.50
N SER A 100 -9.60 34.09 6.47
CA SER A 100 -9.44 32.67 6.13
C SER A 100 -8.01 32.31 5.70
N ALA A 101 -7.17 31.93 6.66
CA ALA A 101 -5.86 31.36 6.42
C ALA A 101 -5.98 29.93 5.84
N SER A 102 -6.30 29.84 4.54
CA SER A 102 -6.41 28.57 3.83
C SER A 102 -5.05 27.86 3.82
N SER A 103 -4.94 26.75 4.55
CA SER A 103 -3.75 25.91 4.58
C SER A 103 -3.55 25.20 3.23
N GLN A 104 -2.77 25.84 2.35
CA GLN A 104 -2.39 25.32 1.04
C GLN A 104 -1.80 23.89 1.17
N PRO A 105 -2.27 22.91 0.36
CA PRO A 105 -1.76 21.54 0.45
C PRO A 105 -0.31 21.47 -0.03
N LYS A 106 0.56 20.86 0.78
CA LYS A 106 2.00 20.72 0.47
C LYS A 106 2.28 19.57 -0.51
N SER A 107 1.66 19.61 -1.69
CA SER A 107 2.25 18.98 -2.87
C SER A 107 3.27 19.97 -3.45
N SER A 108 4.53 19.55 -3.60
CA SER A 108 5.61 20.44 -4.09
C SER A 108 5.58 20.57 -5.61
N LYS A 109 4.45 21.04 -6.16
CA LYS A 109 4.36 21.51 -7.55
C LYS A 109 5.30 22.70 -7.72
N VAL A 110 6.29 22.56 -8.60
CA VAL A 110 7.16 23.66 -8.97
C VAL A 110 6.61 24.25 -10.26
N THR A 111 6.04 25.45 -10.18
CA THR A 111 5.63 26.22 -11.35
C THR A 111 6.85 26.92 -11.95
N LEU A 112 7.04 26.77 -13.26
CA LEU A 112 8.09 27.41 -14.05
C LEU A 112 7.46 28.16 -15.24
N PRO A 113 8.23 28.93 -16.06
CA PRO A 113 7.64 29.74 -17.12
C PRO A 113 6.92 28.92 -18.20
N ALA A 114 5.81 29.46 -18.72
CA ALA A 114 4.90 28.78 -19.65
C ALA A 114 5.56 28.28 -20.96
N GLU A 115 6.64 28.92 -21.42
CA GLU A 115 7.35 28.53 -22.64
C GLU A 115 8.57 27.61 -22.38
N PHE A 116 8.71 27.05 -21.18
CA PHE A 116 9.88 26.24 -20.83
C PHE A 116 10.02 25.00 -21.72
N LYS A 117 11.12 24.95 -22.46
CA LYS A 117 11.62 23.74 -23.13
C LYS A 117 12.81 23.20 -22.33
N PRO A 118 12.84 21.90 -21.97
CA PRO A 118 13.98 21.29 -21.29
C PRO A 118 15.31 21.63 -21.98
N PRO A 119 16.30 22.18 -21.25
CA PRO A 119 17.55 22.62 -21.86
C PRO A 119 18.29 21.42 -22.44
N GLN A 120 18.73 21.51 -23.70
CA GLN A 120 19.33 20.40 -24.45
C GLN A 120 20.80 20.18 -24.04
N VAL A 121 21.00 19.83 -22.77
CA VAL A 121 22.31 19.63 -22.12
C VAL A 121 22.71 18.16 -21.99
N PHE A 122 21.79 17.23 -22.26
CA PHE A 122 22.02 15.79 -22.22
C PHE A 122 21.74 15.14 -23.57
N LYS A 123 22.40 14.02 -23.82
CA LYS A 123 22.13 13.09 -24.93
C LYS A 123 21.97 11.68 -24.38
N ASN A 124 21.01 10.93 -24.89
CA ASN A 124 20.74 9.56 -24.46
C ASN A 124 21.49 8.57 -25.37
N ALA A 125 22.61 8.03 -24.87
CA ALA A 125 23.51 7.19 -25.65
C ALA A 125 22.90 5.79 -25.96
N ASN A 126 22.11 5.26 -25.03
CA ASN A 126 21.38 4.00 -25.19
C ASN A 126 20.14 4.02 -24.28
N LEU A 127 18.96 3.67 -24.82
CA LEU A 127 17.69 3.66 -24.10
C LEU A 127 16.95 2.33 -24.34
N VAL A 128 16.60 1.63 -23.25
CA VAL A 128 15.77 0.42 -23.28
C VAL A 128 14.48 0.68 -22.50
N HIS A 129 13.39 0.83 -23.24
CA HIS A 129 12.03 0.97 -22.74
C HIS A 129 11.38 -0.41 -22.68
N ILE A 130 10.78 -0.74 -21.53
CA ILE A 130 10.11 -2.02 -21.30
C ILE A 130 8.70 -1.71 -20.82
N ILE A 131 7.70 -2.21 -21.54
CA ILE A 131 6.28 -2.05 -21.24
C ILE A 131 5.76 -3.43 -20.84
N SER A 132 5.46 -3.65 -19.56
CA SER A 132 4.78 -4.86 -19.10
C SER A 132 3.27 -4.66 -19.07
N LEU A 133 2.57 -5.58 -19.72
CA LEU A 133 1.12 -5.72 -19.78
C LEU A 133 0.64 -6.97 -19.02
N GLU A 134 1.52 -7.56 -18.19
CA GLU A 134 1.32 -8.85 -17.50
C GLU A 134 0.26 -8.77 -16.37
N LYS A 135 -0.11 -7.53 -15.99
CA LYS A 135 -1.07 -7.13 -14.96
C LYS A 135 -2.17 -6.21 -15.51
N ASN A 136 -3.20 -5.95 -14.70
CA ASN A 136 -4.36 -5.12 -14.99
C ASN A 136 -4.08 -3.59 -15.05
N TYR A 137 -2.85 -3.18 -14.72
CA TYR A 137 -2.26 -1.87 -15.02
C TYR A 137 -0.99 -2.05 -15.84
N VAL A 138 -0.56 -1.02 -16.56
CA VAL A 138 0.72 -1.05 -17.29
C VAL A 138 1.86 -0.67 -16.36
N LYS A 139 2.97 -1.41 -16.44
CA LYS A 139 4.25 -1.04 -15.80
C LYS A 139 5.27 -0.69 -16.87
N GLU A 140 5.72 0.55 -16.90
CA GLU A 140 6.77 1.00 -17.81
C GLU A 140 8.10 1.19 -17.08
N GLN A 141 9.19 0.74 -17.70
CA GLN A 141 10.54 0.88 -17.19
C GLN A 141 11.45 1.42 -18.29
N ILE A 142 12.02 2.61 -18.09
CA ILE A 142 12.95 3.24 -19.02
C ILE A 142 14.34 3.19 -18.40
N ASN A 143 15.21 2.38 -19.02
CA ASN A 143 16.61 2.22 -18.63
C ASN A 143 17.44 3.03 -19.62
N VAL A 144 18.06 4.11 -19.18
CA VAL A 144 18.77 5.04 -20.07
C VAL A 144 20.20 5.33 -19.58
N LEU A 145 21.14 5.36 -20.52
CA LEU A 145 22.49 5.88 -20.33
C LEU A 145 22.51 7.33 -20.82
N VAL A 146 22.57 8.27 -19.88
CA VAL A 146 22.55 9.72 -20.10
C VAL A 146 23.98 10.24 -20.14
N GLU A 147 24.31 11.08 -21.12
CA GLU A 147 25.62 11.73 -21.27
C GLU A 147 25.47 13.26 -21.24
N ASN A 148 26.30 13.96 -20.46
CA ASN A 148 26.30 15.42 -20.40
C ASN A 148 27.09 16.02 -21.57
N VAL A 149 26.38 16.63 -22.53
CA VAL A 149 26.97 17.32 -23.70
C VAL A 149 27.20 18.81 -23.46
N SER A 150 26.81 19.34 -22.31
CA SER A 150 27.03 20.74 -21.91
C SER A 150 28.45 20.99 -21.39
N LYS A 151 28.98 22.19 -21.67
CA LYS A 151 30.25 22.68 -21.09
C LYS A 151 30.19 22.91 -19.58
N LYS A 152 29.00 22.89 -18.96
CA LYS A 152 28.78 23.06 -17.51
C LYS A 152 28.29 21.75 -16.89
N PRO A 153 28.68 21.40 -15.65
CA PRO A 153 28.08 20.28 -14.93
C PRO A 153 26.55 20.42 -14.78
N GLN A 154 25.81 19.31 -14.82
CA GLN A 154 24.33 19.29 -14.80
C GLN A 154 23.79 18.27 -13.79
N ASP A 155 22.63 18.55 -13.19
CA ASP A 155 21.96 17.72 -12.19
C ASP A 155 20.44 17.56 -12.36
N GLU A 156 19.77 18.29 -13.27
CA GLU A 156 18.32 18.17 -13.49
C GLU A 156 18.00 17.57 -14.88
N TYR A 157 17.45 16.35 -14.91
CA TYR A 157 16.99 15.64 -16.12
C TYR A 157 15.45 15.62 -16.18
N PHE A 158 14.87 15.76 -17.38
CA PHE A 158 13.42 15.83 -17.57
C PHE A 158 12.86 14.67 -18.40
N LEU A 159 11.75 14.06 -17.94
CA LEU A 159 11.02 13.00 -18.66
C LEU A 159 9.59 13.49 -19.01
N PRO A 160 9.21 13.53 -20.30
CA PRO A 160 7.89 14.02 -20.73
C PRO A 160 6.78 12.97 -20.56
N PHE A 161 5.57 13.47 -20.32
CA PHE A 161 4.30 12.74 -20.29
C PHE A 161 3.23 13.63 -20.93
N THR A 162 2.20 13.04 -21.54
CA THR A 162 0.98 13.82 -21.86
C THR A 162 0.20 14.14 -20.58
N ALA A 163 -0.67 15.15 -20.60
CA ALA A 163 -1.52 15.51 -19.47
C ALA A 163 -2.44 14.33 -19.06
N ASP A 164 -2.96 13.62 -20.07
CA ASP A 164 -3.76 12.40 -19.92
C ASP A 164 -2.97 11.23 -19.30
N GLN A 165 -1.68 11.09 -19.62
CA GLN A 165 -0.79 10.15 -18.93
C GLN A 165 -0.52 10.60 -17.49
N MET A 166 -0.15 11.86 -17.26
CA MET A 166 0.21 12.40 -15.94
C MET A 166 -0.95 12.22 -14.94
N ALA A 167 -2.19 12.47 -15.34
CA ALA A 167 -3.39 12.24 -14.53
C ALA A 167 -3.60 10.75 -14.12
N ARG A 168 -2.89 9.81 -14.75
CA ARG A 168 -2.96 8.36 -14.52
C ARG A 168 -1.63 7.72 -14.09
N VAL A 169 -0.53 8.45 -14.04
CA VAL A 169 0.73 7.97 -13.44
C VAL A 169 0.45 7.66 -11.97
N GLY A 170 0.81 6.46 -11.54
CA GLY A 170 0.72 6.03 -10.15
C GLY A 170 2.03 5.51 -9.64
N GLY A 171 2.69 6.31 -8.79
CA GLY A 171 4.05 6.06 -8.32
C GLY A 171 5.10 6.20 -9.42
N PHE A 172 5.97 7.21 -9.28
CA PHE A 172 7.13 7.41 -10.13
C PHE A 172 8.41 7.21 -9.30
N GLU A 173 9.20 6.19 -9.62
CA GLU A 173 10.48 5.89 -8.95
C GLU A 173 11.65 5.96 -9.93
N VAL A 174 12.78 6.51 -9.47
CA VAL A 174 14.04 6.56 -10.22
C VAL A 174 15.17 6.12 -9.32
N LYS A 175 16.12 5.37 -9.86
CA LYS A 175 17.34 4.89 -9.18
C LYS A 175 18.47 4.76 -10.20
N ASP A 176 19.71 4.61 -9.74
CA ASP A 176 20.78 4.13 -10.62
C ASP A 176 20.48 2.69 -11.07
N ARG A 177 20.87 2.37 -12.29
CA ARG A 177 20.78 1.01 -12.87
C ARG A 177 21.99 0.14 -12.53
N LYS A 178 23.14 0.76 -12.21
CA LYS A 178 24.41 0.13 -11.83
C LYS A 178 24.58 0.04 -10.32
N ASP A 179 24.40 1.15 -9.60
CA ASP A 179 24.48 1.18 -8.13
C ASP A 179 23.11 0.97 -7.48
N THR A 180 22.88 -0.20 -6.91
CA THR A 180 21.64 -0.52 -6.17
C THR A 180 21.58 0.14 -4.79
N ASN A 181 22.69 0.67 -4.28
CA ASN A 181 22.82 1.22 -2.93
C ASN A 181 22.62 2.75 -2.90
N ALA A 182 22.72 3.43 -4.05
CA ALA A 182 22.56 4.88 -4.19
C ALA A 182 21.18 5.45 -3.78
N GLY A 183 20.21 4.59 -3.47
CA GLY A 183 18.85 4.95 -3.08
C GLY A 183 17.98 5.48 -4.24
N PRO A 184 16.72 5.85 -3.97
CA PRO A 184 15.87 6.49 -4.95
C PRO A 184 16.29 7.95 -5.17
N PHE A 185 16.39 8.36 -6.44
CA PHE A 185 16.68 9.75 -6.81
C PHE A 185 15.43 10.60 -6.57
N LYS A 186 15.62 11.89 -6.25
CA LYS A 186 14.49 12.81 -6.04
C LYS A 186 13.81 13.11 -7.38
N ALA A 187 12.54 12.78 -7.48
CA ALA A 187 11.69 13.09 -8.61
C ALA A 187 10.50 13.95 -8.17
N GLU A 188 10.26 15.04 -8.89
CA GLU A 188 9.25 16.06 -8.59
C GLU A 188 8.38 16.25 -9.86
N VAL A 189 7.06 16.38 -9.70
CA VAL A 189 6.17 16.81 -10.79
C VAL A 189 6.38 18.31 -11.00
N VAL A 190 6.66 18.72 -12.23
CA VAL A 190 6.88 20.12 -12.59
C VAL A 190 5.90 20.48 -13.70
N GLU A 191 5.14 21.54 -13.46
CA GLU A 191 4.02 21.99 -14.29
C GLU A 191 4.38 23.37 -14.82
N TYR A 192 4.69 23.43 -16.11
CA TYR A 192 5.32 24.58 -16.75
C TYR A 192 4.26 25.50 -17.37
N ASP A 193 3.29 24.92 -18.07
CA ASP A 193 2.10 25.59 -18.57
C ASP A 193 0.88 24.68 -18.31
N PRO A 194 -0.16 25.15 -17.59
CA PRO A 194 -1.42 24.43 -17.43
C PRO A 194 -2.15 24.12 -18.75
N ASN A 195 -1.83 24.82 -19.84
CA ASN A 195 -2.42 24.62 -21.17
C ASN A 195 -1.60 23.70 -22.09
N SER A 196 -0.38 23.32 -21.68
CA SER A 196 0.47 22.39 -22.42
C SER A 196 0.02 20.95 -22.21
N ASP A 197 -0.27 20.24 -23.31
CA ASP A 197 -0.49 18.79 -23.28
C ASP A 197 0.75 18.03 -22.80
N VAL A 198 1.97 18.59 -22.91
CA VAL A 198 3.19 17.95 -22.39
C VAL A 198 3.57 18.52 -21.02
N GLN A 199 3.67 17.63 -20.03
CA GLN A 199 4.15 17.90 -18.68
C GLN A 199 5.39 17.03 -18.40
N TYR A 200 6.20 17.36 -17.38
CA TYR A 200 7.43 16.60 -17.11
C TYR A 200 7.63 16.26 -15.64
N TYR A 201 8.15 15.06 -15.37
CA TYR A 201 8.86 14.79 -14.13
C TYR A 201 10.28 15.37 -14.23
N ARG A 202 10.67 16.15 -13.22
CA ARG A 202 12.06 16.54 -13.00
C ARG A 202 12.74 15.52 -12.10
N ILE A 203 13.85 14.97 -12.58
CA ILE A 203 14.72 14.03 -11.87
C ILE A 203 15.98 14.77 -11.46
N ARG A 204 16.32 14.73 -10.17
CA ARG A 204 17.54 15.32 -9.61
C ARG A 204 18.58 14.24 -9.37
N LEU A 205 19.72 14.36 -10.05
CA LEU A 205 20.86 13.48 -9.88
C LEU A 205 21.49 13.69 -8.48
N PRO A 206 22.02 12.64 -7.83
CA PRO A 206 22.64 12.76 -6.50
C PRO A 206 23.95 13.56 -6.52
N ALA A 207 24.61 13.65 -7.69
CA ALA A 207 25.80 14.45 -7.91
C ALA A 207 25.76 15.11 -9.30
N LYS A 208 26.38 16.28 -9.43
CA LYS A 208 26.47 17.02 -10.70
C LYS A 208 27.35 16.29 -11.71
N LEU A 209 26.74 15.86 -12.81
CA LEU A 209 27.42 15.13 -13.88
C LEU A 209 28.35 16.08 -14.65
N LYS A 210 29.65 15.80 -14.65
CA LYS A 210 30.68 16.60 -15.35
C LYS A 210 30.44 16.57 -16.88
N PRO A 211 30.91 17.57 -17.66
CA PRO A 211 30.93 17.50 -19.13
C PRO A 211 31.57 16.20 -19.62
N GLY A 212 30.96 15.53 -20.61
CA GLY A 212 31.36 14.20 -21.10
C GLY A 212 31.13 13.05 -20.10
N GLY A 213 30.65 13.33 -18.90
CA GLY A 213 30.29 12.32 -17.91
C GLY A 213 29.01 11.59 -18.28
N GLN A 214 28.93 10.30 -17.92
CA GLN A 214 27.76 9.45 -18.15
C GLN A 214 27.14 8.97 -16.83
N GLN A 215 25.81 8.91 -16.78
CA GLN A 215 25.02 8.41 -15.65
C GLN A 215 23.98 7.41 -16.15
N THR A 216 23.78 6.31 -15.43
CA THR A 216 22.71 5.35 -15.69
C THR A 216 21.47 5.67 -14.87
N LEU A 217 20.30 5.74 -15.51
CA LEU A 217 19.00 5.90 -14.86
C LEU A 217 18.13 4.67 -15.13
N GLY A 218 17.60 4.08 -14.07
CA GLY A 218 16.48 3.13 -14.11
C GLY A 218 15.22 3.83 -13.62
N MET A 219 14.44 4.36 -14.54
CA MET A 219 13.13 4.99 -14.26
C MET A 219 12.05 3.90 -14.31
N SER A 220 11.08 3.94 -13.40
CA SER A 220 9.95 2.99 -13.38
C SER A 220 8.69 3.66 -12.87
N PHE A 221 7.61 3.49 -13.61
CA PHE A 221 6.30 4.06 -13.29
C PHE A 221 5.17 3.14 -13.76
N TYR A 222 3.98 3.40 -13.24
CA TYR A 222 2.79 2.61 -13.54
C TYR A 222 1.72 3.53 -14.11
N LEU A 223 1.01 3.07 -15.15
CA LEU A 223 -0.11 3.79 -15.73
C LEU A 223 -1.40 3.04 -15.39
N LEU A 224 -2.20 3.65 -14.54
CA LEU A 224 -3.50 3.12 -14.14
C LEU A 224 -4.53 3.37 -15.24
N LYS A 225 -5.64 2.60 -15.23
CA LYS A 225 -6.78 2.73 -16.14
C LYS A 225 -6.39 2.65 -17.64
N ALA A 226 -5.19 2.15 -17.95
CA ALA A 226 -4.52 2.29 -19.24
C ALA A 226 -5.12 1.44 -20.37
N TYR A 227 -5.92 0.42 -20.04
CA TYR A 227 -6.52 -0.48 -21.01
C TYR A 227 -7.94 -0.10 -21.40
N SER A 228 -8.27 -0.38 -22.66
CA SER A 228 -9.65 -0.44 -23.16
C SER A 228 -9.99 -1.87 -23.60
N PRO A 229 -11.16 -2.43 -23.26
CA PRO A 229 -11.60 -3.71 -23.80
C PRO A 229 -11.96 -3.59 -25.30
N LEU A 230 -11.46 -4.52 -26.12
CA LEU A 230 -11.68 -4.52 -27.58
C LEU A 230 -11.90 -5.95 -28.11
N PRO A 231 -13.17 -6.40 -28.27
CA PRO A 231 -14.41 -5.62 -28.19
C PRO A 231 -14.80 -5.17 -26.78
N ALA A 232 -15.55 -4.07 -26.68
CA ALA A 232 -15.98 -3.48 -25.42
C ALA A 232 -17.00 -4.32 -24.63
N SER A 233 -17.70 -5.23 -25.33
CA SER A 233 -18.65 -6.19 -24.75
C SER A 233 -18.44 -7.58 -25.35
N ILE A 234 -18.55 -8.62 -24.52
CA ILE A 234 -18.35 -10.04 -24.85
C ILE A 234 -19.40 -10.92 -24.14
N LYS A 235 -19.60 -12.15 -24.60
CA LYS A 235 -20.42 -13.15 -23.88
C LYS A 235 -19.67 -13.66 -22.63
N GLN A 236 -20.43 -14.25 -21.71
CA GLN A 236 -19.93 -14.79 -20.44
C GLN A 236 -18.88 -15.92 -20.60
N ASP A 237 -18.83 -16.52 -21.78
CA ASP A 237 -18.00 -17.66 -22.19
C ASP A 237 -16.99 -17.33 -23.31
N GLU A 238 -16.84 -16.05 -23.67
CA GLU A 238 -15.85 -15.58 -24.66
C GLU A 238 -14.52 -15.14 -24.02
N GLN A 239 -13.45 -15.07 -24.82
CA GLN A 239 -12.16 -14.57 -24.36
C GLN A 239 -12.13 -13.03 -24.34
N GLN A 240 -11.60 -12.45 -23.26
CA GLN A 240 -11.37 -11.00 -23.15
C GLN A 240 -10.05 -10.61 -23.81
N PHE A 241 -10.12 -9.61 -24.70
CA PHE A 241 -8.95 -8.95 -25.28
C PHE A 241 -8.95 -7.47 -24.85
N LEU A 242 -7.77 -6.99 -24.46
CA LEU A 242 -7.53 -5.60 -24.08
C LEU A 242 -6.62 -4.95 -25.13
N SER A 243 -6.83 -3.67 -25.39
CA SER A 243 -5.92 -2.82 -26.17
C SER A 243 -5.16 -1.85 -25.27
N TYR A 244 -3.89 -1.63 -25.60
CA TYR A 244 -3.05 -0.56 -25.06
C TYR A 244 -2.49 0.29 -26.21
N GLY A 245 -2.57 1.61 -26.08
CA GLY A 245 -1.96 2.59 -26.98
C GLY A 245 -0.72 3.19 -26.36
N PHE A 246 0.37 3.28 -27.12
CA PHE A 246 1.69 3.69 -26.67
C PHE A 246 2.47 4.35 -27.82
N SER A 247 3.74 4.69 -27.61
CA SER A 247 4.67 5.11 -28.66
C SER A 247 5.78 4.08 -28.82
N ALA A 248 6.07 3.64 -30.04
CA ALA A 248 7.18 2.75 -30.34
C ALA A 248 8.55 3.40 -30.07
N TYR A 249 8.62 4.73 -30.10
CA TYR A 249 9.72 5.51 -29.54
C TYR A 249 9.40 5.88 -28.09
N ALA A 250 10.35 5.65 -27.18
CA ALA A 250 10.21 5.96 -25.78
C ALA A 250 10.12 7.47 -25.53
N PRO A 251 9.32 7.93 -24.54
CA PRO A 251 9.20 9.35 -24.21
C PRO A 251 10.54 9.91 -23.74
N SER A 252 11.02 10.98 -24.38
CA SER A 252 12.28 11.62 -24.05
C SER A 252 12.31 13.11 -24.38
N ALA A 253 12.84 13.92 -23.46
CA ALA A 253 13.09 15.34 -23.68
C ALA A 253 14.41 15.63 -24.40
N TYR A 254 15.17 14.60 -24.81
CA TYR A 254 16.53 14.69 -25.32
C TYR A 254 16.74 13.79 -26.54
N PRO A 255 17.66 14.15 -27.46
CA PRO A 255 18.01 13.28 -28.58
C PRO A 255 18.57 11.95 -28.08
N THR A 256 18.19 10.86 -28.76
CA THR A 256 18.49 9.49 -28.35
C THR A 256 19.17 8.73 -29.49
N SER A 257 20.44 8.36 -29.30
CA SER A 257 21.30 7.77 -30.33
C SER A 257 20.91 6.35 -30.74
N LYS A 258 20.45 5.56 -29.76
CA LYS A 258 20.01 4.17 -29.94
C LYS A 258 18.88 3.87 -28.96
N GLN A 259 17.79 3.29 -29.44
CA GLN A 259 16.73 2.81 -28.55
C GLN A 259 16.03 1.53 -29.02
N LYS A 260 15.44 0.81 -28.06
CA LYS A 260 14.49 -0.29 -28.34
C LYS A 260 13.35 -0.28 -27.31
N THR A 261 12.19 -0.75 -27.76
CA THR A 261 10.96 -0.79 -26.95
C THR A 261 10.45 -2.23 -26.91
N GLU A 262 10.42 -2.81 -25.72
CA GLU A 262 10.07 -4.21 -25.48
C GLU A 262 8.72 -4.33 -24.76
N ILE A 263 7.72 -4.92 -25.40
CA ILE A 263 6.42 -5.19 -24.80
C ILE A 263 6.37 -6.63 -24.30
N LYS A 264 5.87 -6.83 -23.08
CA LYS A 264 5.55 -8.14 -22.51
C LYS A 264 4.04 -8.29 -22.35
N ALA A 265 3.43 -9.16 -23.14
CA ALA A 265 2.03 -9.57 -22.97
C ALA A 265 1.93 -10.71 -21.93
N PRO A 266 0.76 -10.94 -21.31
CA PRO A 266 0.53 -12.05 -20.39
C PRO A 266 0.48 -13.42 -21.08
N SER A 267 0.21 -13.47 -22.39
CA SER A 267 0.19 -14.68 -23.21
C SER A 267 0.72 -14.40 -24.63
N SER A 268 0.96 -15.45 -25.41
CA SER A 268 1.35 -15.33 -26.82
C SER A 268 0.19 -14.97 -27.77
N ALA A 269 -1.05 -14.97 -27.25
CA ALA A 269 -2.27 -14.59 -27.96
C ALA A 269 -2.38 -13.06 -28.09
N ILE A 270 -1.51 -12.52 -28.93
CA ILE A 270 -1.49 -11.13 -29.38
C ILE A 270 -2.03 -11.11 -30.82
N PRO A 271 -3.36 -10.97 -31.04
CA PRO A 271 -3.99 -11.07 -32.35
C PRO A 271 -3.82 -9.81 -33.23
N ASP A 272 -3.48 -8.66 -32.67
CA ASP A 272 -3.27 -7.42 -33.44
C ASP A 272 -2.24 -6.50 -32.76
N TYR A 273 -1.43 -5.82 -33.57
CA TYR A 273 -0.38 -4.89 -33.14
C TYR A 273 0.11 -4.07 -34.33
N THR A 274 0.46 -2.79 -34.10
CA THR A 274 1.01 -1.93 -35.15
C THR A 274 2.31 -2.50 -35.72
N LYS A 275 2.40 -2.56 -37.05
CA LYS A 275 3.62 -2.89 -37.78
C LYS A 275 4.25 -1.62 -38.34
N ILE A 276 5.54 -1.45 -38.12
CA ILE A 276 6.31 -0.27 -38.55
C ILE A 276 7.46 -0.76 -39.45
N PRO A 277 7.56 -0.30 -40.70
CA PRO A 277 8.68 -0.65 -41.57
C PRO A 277 9.97 -0.04 -41.01
N ALA A 278 11.08 -0.80 -41.05
CA ALA A 278 12.40 -0.21 -40.87
C ALA A 278 12.81 0.55 -42.13
N LYS A 279 13.62 1.59 -41.99
CA LYS A 279 14.13 2.40 -43.11
C LYS A 279 15.01 1.64 -44.12
N ASP A 280 15.40 0.40 -43.80
CA ASP A 280 16.19 -0.47 -44.67
C ASP A 280 15.30 -1.35 -45.58
N ASP A 281 13.97 -1.16 -45.57
CA ASP A 281 12.88 -1.85 -46.29
C ASP A 281 12.79 -3.40 -46.16
N LYS A 282 13.82 -4.03 -45.60
CA LYS A 282 13.95 -5.50 -45.47
C LYS A 282 13.46 -6.07 -44.14
N THR A 283 13.12 -5.21 -43.17
CA THR A 283 12.64 -5.65 -41.85
C THR A 283 11.42 -4.85 -41.42
N ILE A 284 10.48 -5.53 -40.76
CA ILE A 284 9.26 -4.95 -40.20
C ILE A 284 9.30 -5.16 -38.69
N HIS A 285 9.17 -4.08 -37.93
CA HIS A 285 8.98 -4.12 -36.49
C HIS A 285 7.48 -4.26 -36.16
N PRO A 286 7.12 -4.89 -35.03
CA PRO A 286 7.99 -5.54 -34.06
C PRO A 286 8.37 -6.98 -34.43
N GLN A 287 9.52 -7.42 -33.93
CA GLN A 287 9.82 -8.86 -33.87
C GLN A 287 9.00 -9.50 -32.73
N LYS A 288 8.13 -10.47 -33.07
CA LYS A 288 7.35 -11.25 -32.09
C LYS A 288 8.12 -12.50 -31.67
N GLN A 289 8.29 -12.68 -30.36
CA GLN A 289 8.93 -13.84 -29.75
C GLN A 289 8.03 -14.35 -28.60
N GLY A 290 7.13 -15.30 -28.92
CA GLY A 290 6.13 -15.77 -27.96
C GLY A 290 5.18 -14.65 -27.51
N ALA A 291 5.25 -14.31 -26.21
CA ALA A 291 4.50 -13.21 -25.58
C ALA A 291 5.23 -11.86 -25.62
N LYS A 292 6.44 -11.78 -26.20
CA LYS A 292 7.23 -10.55 -26.33
C LYS A 292 7.07 -9.93 -27.72
N LEU A 293 6.92 -8.61 -27.79
CA LEU A 293 7.13 -7.81 -29.01
C LEU A 293 8.36 -6.91 -28.82
N THR A 294 9.23 -6.80 -29.83
CA THR A 294 10.39 -5.89 -29.79
C THR A 294 10.37 -4.94 -30.97
N TYR A 295 10.20 -3.64 -30.69
CA TYR A 295 10.35 -2.55 -31.65
C TYR A 295 11.79 -2.02 -31.61
N GLY A 296 12.37 -1.76 -32.78
CA GLY A 296 13.81 -1.55 -32.92
C GLY A 296 14.61 -2.86 -32.89
N PRO A 297 15.95 -2.80 -32.66
CA PRO A 297 16.71 -1.62 -32.26
C PRO A 297 16.73 -0.54 -33.33
N PHE A 298 16.30 0.66 -32.96
CA PHE A 298 16.42 1.85 -33.78
C PHE A 298 17.83 2.42 -33.59
N ASN A 299 18.68 2.25 -34.60
CA ASN A 299 20.11 2.61 -34.57
C ASN A 299 20.41 4.03 -35.11
N GLN A 300 19.37 4.81 -35.43
CA GLN A 300 19.47 6.19 -35.89
C GLN A 300 19.15 7.14 -34.74
N GLU A 301 19.76 8.32 -34.76
CA GLU A 301 19.48 9.35 -33.75
C GLU A 301 18.04 9.87 -33.90
N ILE A 302 17.25 9.66 -32.85
CA ILE A 302 15.84 10.04 -32.78
C ILE A 302 15.75 11.36 -31.98
N PRO A 303 15.11 12.41 -32.54
CA PRO A 303 15.10 13.73 -31.92
C PRO A 303 14.28 13.76 -30.62
N ALA A 304 14.55 14.76 -29.79
CA ALA A 304 13.77 15.05 -28.58
C ALA A 304 12.27 15.19 -28.92
N GLY A 305 11.40 14.60 -28.11
CA GLY A 305 9.94 14.66 -28.30
C GLY A 305 9.39 13.84 -29.48
N ALA A 306 10.18 13.00 -30.15
CA ALA A 306 9.70 12.17 -31.24
C ALA A 306 8.68 11.11 -30.77
N VAL A 307 7.50 11.10 -31.37
CA VAL A 307 6.43 10.12 -31.10
C VAL A 307 6.24 9.23 -32.33
N SER A 308 6.05 7.93 -32.11
CA SER A 308 5.68 6.97 -33.17
C SER A 308 4.48 6.16 -32.66
N PRO A 309 3.25 6.62 -32.89
CA PRO A 309 2.05 6.03 -32.30
C PRO A 309 1.89 4.55 -32.68
N ALA A 310 1.63 3.72 -31.68
CA ALA A 310 1.43 2.30 -31.84
C ALA A 310 0.39 1.75 -30.86
N HIS A 311 -0.19 0.62 -31.21
CA HIS A 311 -1.20 -0.09 -30.44
C HIS A 311 -0.87 -1.58 -30.39
N VAL A 312 -1.33 -2.24 -29.33
CA VAL A 312 -1.26 -3.69 -29.18
C VAL A 312 -2.56 -4.20 -28.56
N ARG A 313 -3.15 -5.23 -29.15
CA ARG A 313 -4.29 -5.96 -28.63
C ARG A 313 -3.84 -7.36 -28.21
N PHE A 314 -4.10 -7.72 -26.98
CA PHE A 314 -3.64 -8.95 -26.34
C PHE A 314 -4.75 -9.60 -25.51
N GLU A 315 -4.71 -10.93 -25.40
CA GLU A 315 -5.60 -11.68 -24.50
C GLU A 315 -5.32 -11.31 -23.04
N PHE A 316 -6.36 -11.04 -22.25
CA PHE A 316 -6.25 -10.87 -20.80
C PHE A 316 -7.42 -11.61 -20.13
N SER A 317 -7.28 -12.92 -19.96
CA SER A 317 -8.30 -13.83 -19.40
C SER A 317 -8.37 -13.83 -17.86
N LYS A 318 -7.93 -12.74 -17.21
CA LYS A 318 -8.01 -12.50 -15.75
C LYS A 318 -8.92 -11.28 -15.44
N PRO A 319 -9.34 -11.08 -14.18
CA PRO A 319 -10.08 -9.88 -13.76
C PRO A 319 -9.29 -8.58 -13.89
N VAL A 320 -9.98 -7.48 -14.20
CA VAL A 320 -9.43 -6.12 -14.32
C VAL A 320 -9.94 -5.25 -13.16
N SER A 321 -9.39 -5.50 -11.97
CA SER A 321 -9.90 -4.97 -10.69
C SER A 321 -9.38 -3.56 -10.37
N HIS A 322 -10.28 -2.57 -10.37
CA HIS A 322 -9.99 -1.18 -10.01
C HIS A 322 -10.65 -0.80 -8.67
N MET A 323 -9.85 -0.52 -7.64
CA MET A 323 -10.34 0.08 -6.40
C MET A 323 -10.47 1.58 -6.62
N ALA A 324 -11.67 2.06 -6.94
CA ALA A 324 -11.90 3.48 -7.22
C ALA A 324 -11.55 4.35 -5.99
N ASN A 325 -12.09 3.94 -4.83
CA ASN A 325 -11.78 4.50 -3.52
C ASN A 325 -11.39 3.37 -2.55
N LEU A 326 -10.41 3.63 -1.71
CA LEU A 326 -10.10 2.91 -0.48
C LEU A 326 -10.04 3.92 0.67
N ASP A 327 -10.99 3.86 1.60
CA ASP A 327 -10.89 4.58 2.86
C ASP A 327 -10.39 3.61 3.93
N ARG A 328 -9.26 3.95 4.57
CA ARG A 328 -8.56 3.12 5.55
C ARG A 328 -8.47 3.83 6.90
N ASP A 329 -9.28 3.38 7.85
CA ASP A 329 -9.21 3.81 9.24
C ASP A 329 -8.29 2.88 10.04
N ILE A 330 -7.38 3.47 10.82
CA ILE A 330 -6.42 2.75 11.67
C ILE A 330 -6.51 3.34 13.08
N GLU A 331 -7.19 2.66 14.00
CA GLU A 331 -7.33 3.11 15.39
C GLU A 331 -6.29 2.46 16.30
N VAL A 332 -5.47 3.28 16.97
CA VAL A 332 -4.48 2.83 17.94
C VAL A 332 -5.03 2.93 19.36
N SER A 333 -5.05 1.81 20.10
CA SER A 333 -5.51 1.76 21.49
C SER A 333 -4.40 1.33 22.44
N HIS A 334 -3.86 2.28 23.22
CA HIS A 334 -2.93 1.97 24.30
C HIS A 334 -3.58 1.17 25.43
N TRP A 335 -4.88 1.40 25.70
CA TRP A 335 -5.64 0.67 26.73
C TRP A 335 -5.99 -0.77 26.32
N GLY A 336 -6.35 -1.00 25.05
CA GLY A 336 -6.69 -2.33 24.54
C GLY A 336 -5.49 -3.17 24.08
N GLY A 337 -4.30 -2.56 23.97
CA GLY A 337 -3.09 -3.24 23.47
C GLY A 337 -3.19 -3.66 22.01
N ASN A 338 -4.11 -3.05 21.24
CA ASN A 338 -4.46 -3.41 19.87
C ASN A 338 -4.38 -2.21 18.92
N VAL A 339 -4.22 -2.52 17.64
CA VAL A 339 -4.52 -1.61 16.53
C VAL A 339 -5.70 -2.21 15.76
N ALA A 340 -6.79 -1.47 15.65
CA ALA A 340 -7.95 -1.85 14.84
C ALA A 340 -7.81 -1.24 13.44
N PHE A 341 -8.16 -2.02 12.42
CA PHE A 341 -8.16 -1.61 11.02
C PHE A 341 -9.58 -1.77 10.47
N GLU A 342 -10.05 -0.76 9.73
CA GLU A 342 -11.23 -0.84 8.88
C GLU A 342 -10.88 -0.30 7.49
N GLU A 343 -11.16 -1.08 6.45
CA GLU A 343 -10.92 -0.73 5.06
C GLU A 343 -12.22 -0.83 4.26
N ARG A 344 -12.68 0.33 3.76
CA ARG A 344 -13.88 0.46 2.93
C ARG A 344 -13.47 0.59 1.47
N TYR A 345 -13.80 -0.42 0.69
CA TYR A 345 -13.43 -0.57 -0.72
C TYR A 345 -14.59 -0.24 -1.65
N THR A 346 -14.33 0.58 -2.66
CA THR A 346 -15.21 0.74 -3.83
C THR A 346 -14.58 0.06 -5.04
N LEU A 347 -14.81 -1.24 -5.18
CA LEU A 347 -14.32 -2.02 -6.32
C LEU A 347 -15.19 -1.82 -7.56
N LEU A 348 -14.54 -1.61 -8.71
CA LEU A 348 -15.10 -1.59 -10.05
C LEU A 348 -14.32 -2.57 -10.93
N HIS A 349 -15.01 -3.38 -11.72
CA HIS A 349 -14.38 -4.25 -12.71
C HIS A 349 -14.32 -3.57 -14.09
N ARG A 350 -13.12 -3.21 -14.55
CA ARG A 350 -12.88 -2.45 -15.80
C ARG A 350 -12.74 -3.31 -17.06
N GLY A 351 -12.99 -4.62 -16.97
CA GLY A 351 -12.97 -5.53 -18.11
C GLY A 351 -14.13 -5.31 -19.09
N ALA A 352 -14.17 -6.09 -20.16
CA ALA A 352 -15.24 -6.06 -21.16
C ALA A 352 -16.61 -6.36 -20.54
N ASN A 353 -17.63 -5.58 -20.89
CA ASN A 353 -18.99 -5.73 -20.41
C ASN A 353 -19.63 -7.02 -20.94
N LEU A 354 -20.69 -7.49 -20.28
CA LEU A 354 -21.48 -8.60 -20.82
C LEU A 354 -22.38 -8.13 -21.97
N SER A 355 -22.21 -8.71 -23.16
CA SER A 355 -23.06 -8.44 -24.35
C SER A 355 -24.42 -9.11 -24.28
N THR A 356 -24.54 -10.17 -23.49
CA THR A 356 -25.79 -10.91 -23.20
C THR A 356 -26.03 -10.89 -21.69
N PRO A 357 -27.29 -10.84 -21.20
CA PRO A 357 -27.58 -10.93 -19.77
C PRO A 357 -26.89 -12.12 -19.08
N PHE A 358 -26.44 -11.92 -17.84
CA PHE A 358 -25.75 -12.95 -17.05
C PHE A 358 -26.62 -14.21 -16.91
N ASN A 359 -26.05 -15.36 -17.26
CA ASN A 359 -26.73 -16.65 -17.23
C ASN A 359 -26.16 -17.51 -16.10
N ARG A 360 -26.96 -17.66 -15.03
CA ARG A 360 -26.61 -18.43 -13.82
C ARG A 360 -26.37 -19.92 -14.10
N VAL A 361 -27.10 -20.51 -15.04
CA VAL A 361 -26.94 -21.93 -15.43
C VAL A 361 -25.60 -22.13 -16.13
N LYS A 362 -25.27 -21.29 -17.14
CA LYS A 362 -23.94 -21.27 -17.77
C LYS A 362 -22.83 -21.03 -16.74
N TRP A 363 -23.05 -20.16 -15.75
CA TRP A 363 -22.07 -19.90 -14.70
C TRP A 363 -21.83 -21.12 -13.80
N GLN A 364 -22.88 -21.85 -13.44
CA GLN A 364 -22.77 -23.08 -12.65
C GLN A 364 -22.08 -24.20 -13.45
N GLN A 365 -22.43 -24.35 -14.73
CA GLN A 365 -21.74 -25.26 -15.65
C GLN A 365 -20.25 -24.90 -15.79
N SER A 366 -19.91 -23.62 -15.94
CA SER A 366 -18.51 -23.20 -16.03
C SER A 366 -17.74 -23.36 -14.70
N GLN A 367 -18.40 -23.35 -13.53
CA GLN A 367 -17.70 -23.63 -12.27
C GLN A 367 -17.27 -25.08 -12.15
N TYR A 368 -17.96 -26.03 -12.79
CA TYR A 368 -17.59 -27.46 -12.77
C TYR A 368 -16.26 -27.71 -13.50
N PHE A 369 -16.07 -27.10 -14.68
CA PHE A 369 -14.84 -27.21 -15.46
C PHE A 369 -13.76 -26.17 -15.08
N ASN A 370 -14.14 -25.13 -14.33
CA ASN A 370 -13.30 -24.01 -13.89
C ASN A 370 -12.29 -23.48 -14.94
N PRO A 371 -12.73 -23.07 -16.14
CA PRO A 371 -11.85 -22.47 -17.15
C PRO A 371 -11.35 -21.09 -16.69
N PRO A 372 -10.27 -20.55 -17.32
CA PRO A 372 -9.89 -19.15 -17.20
C PRO A 372 -11.09 -18.22 -17.45
N SER A 373 -11.21 -17.17 -16.66
CA SER A 373 -12.35 -16.26 -16.74
C SER A 373 -11.96 -14.88 -16.22
N MET A 374 -12.40 -13.85 -16.94
CA MET A 374 -12.30 -12.46 -16.51
C MET A 374 -13.17 -12.12 -15.30
N ALA A 375 -14.07 -13.02 -14.88
CA ALA A 375 -14.97 -12.79 -13.76
C ALA A 375 -14.24 -12.92 -12.41
N LEU A 376 -14.29 -11.88 -11.58
CA LEU A 376 -13.71 -11.93 -10.24
C LEU A 376 -14.56 -12.83 -9.33
N LYS A 377 -13.98 -13.94 -8.87
CA LYS A 377 -14.64 -14.94 -8.00
C LYS A 377 -14.29 -14.82 -6.51
N GLU A 378 -13.06 -14.40 -6.20
CA GLU A 378 -12.49 -14.43 -4.85
C GLU A 378 -11.43 -13.31 -4.72
N LEU A 379 -11.37 -12.66 -3.56
CA LEU A 379 -10.33 -11.70 -3.17
C LEU A 379 -9.55 -12.26 -1.98
N ARG A 380 -8.22 -12.26 -2.04
CA ARG A 380 -7.36 -12.87 -1.02
C ARG A 380 -6.51 -11.80 -0.34
N PHE A 381 -6.83 -11.48 0.91
CA PHE A 381 -6.17 -10.46 1.71
C PHE A 381 -5.17 -11.12 2.68
N PRO A 382 -3.85 -11.04 2.43
CA PRO A 382 -2.85 -11.38 3.44
C PRO A 382 -2.89 -10.29 4.51
N LEU A 383 -3.13 -10.68 5.76
CA LEU A 383 -3.15 -9.78 6.91
C LEU A 383 -1.92 -10.06 7.81
N GLN A 384 -1.60 -9.11 8.68
CA GLN A 384 -0.48 -9.26 9.61
C GLN A 384 -0.65 -10.51 10.53
N PRO A 385 0.39 -11.33 10.73
CA PRO A 385 0.32 -12.52 11.59
C PRO A 385 -0.17 -12.20 13.01
N GLY A 386 -1.02 -13.06 13.57
CA GLY A 386 -1.66 -12.80 14.86
C GLY A 386 -2.82 -11.79 14.83
N SER A 387 -3.30 -11.40 13.65
CA SER A 387 -4.57 -10.66 13.53
C SER A 387 -5.77 -11.53 13.92
N VAL A 388 -6.81 -10.90 14.48
CA VAL A 388 -8.00 -11.54 15.06
C VAL A 388 -9.26 -10.73 14.75
N GLY A 389 -10.44 -11.37 14.89
CA GLY A 389 -11.73 -10.68 14.74
C GLY A 389 -11.97 -10.07 13.35
N ALA A 390 -11.49 -10.72 12.29
CA ALA A 390 -11.69 -10.27 10.93
C ALA A 390 -13.16 -10.44 10.50
N TYR A 391 -13.75 -9.41 9.89
CA TYR A 391 -15.13 -9.39 9.40
C TYR A 391 -15.22 -8.90 7.94
N PHE A 392 -16.35 -9.20 7.28
CA PHE A 392 -16.64 -8.84 5.90
C PHE A 392 -18.12 -8.46 5.72
N THR A 393 -18.36 -7.20 5.37
CA THR A 393 -19.70 -6.64 5.16
C THR A 393 -19.79 -5.98 3.78
N ASP A 394 -20.99 -5.86 3.26
CA ASP A 394 -21.33 -4.96 2.16
C ASP A 394 -22.36 -3.92 2.63
N THR A 395 -22.84 -3.08 1.70
CA THR A 395 -23.78 -2.00 2.00
C THR A 395 -25.14 -2.47 2.54
N ILE A 396 -25.43 -3.78 2.55
CA ILE A 396 -26.66 -4.35 3.11
C ILE A 396 -26.39 -5.30 4.30
N GLY A 397 -25.16 -5.33 4.83
CA GLY A 397 -24.81 -6.03 6.07
C GLY A 397 -23.78 -7.16 5.87
N ASN A 398 -23.84 -8.19 6.72
CA ASN A 398 -22.83 -9.24 6.75
C ASN A 398 -22.83 -10.11 5.47
N VAL A 399 -21.63 -10.50 5.02
CA VAL A 399 -21.43 -11.40 3.88
C VAL A 399 -20.73 -12.67 4.36
N SER A 400 -21.50 -13.71 4.65
CA SER A 400 -20.99 -14.96 5.25
C SER A 400 -20.04 -15.77 4.37
N THR A 401 -19.89 -15.42 3.09
CA THR A 401 -18.99 -16.08 2.12
C THR A 401 -17.53 -15.60 2.25
N SER A 402 -17.03 -15.51 3.48
CA SER A 402 -15.63 -15.24 3.83
C SER A 402 -15.03 -16.39 4.63
N LYS A 403 -13.74 -16.66 4.42
CA LYS A 403 -12.94 -17.61 5.21
C LYS A 403 -11.69 -16.91 5.76
N PHE A 404 -11.72 -16.60 7.04
CA PHE A 404 -10.54 -16.13 7.76
C PHE A 404 -9.73 -17.29 8.31
N ARG A 405 -8.40 -17.20 8.22
CA ARG A 405 -7.44 -18.12 8.82
C ARG A 405 -6.38 -17.28 9.51
N SER A 406 -6.06 -17.57 10.77
CA SER A 406 -5.01 -16.87 11.52
C SER A 406 -4.09 -17.86 12.21
N GLY A 407 -2.79 -17.58 12.19
CA GLY A 407 -1.76 -18.42 12.80
C GLY A 407 -0.50 -17.62 13.13
N LYS A 408 0.50 -18.32 13.68
CA LYS A 408 1.75 -17.69 14.17
C LYS A 408 2.67 -17.14 13.07
N ARG A 409 2.43 -17.48 11.80
CA ARG A 409 3.27 -17.10 10.64
C ARG A 409 2.51 -16.42 9.51
N GLU A 410 1.19 -16.57 9.46
CA GLU A 410 0.32 -16.02 8.43
C GLU A 410 -1.04 -15.64 9.05
N ALA A 411 -1.68 -14.63 8.48
CA ALA A 411 -3.13 -14.47 8.55
C ALA A 411 -3.65 -14.21 7.13
N LEU A 412 -4.74 -14.86 6.76
CA LEU A 412 -5.31 -14.81 5.41
C LEU A 412 -6.82 -14.71 5.49
N LEU A 413 -7.37 -13.67 4.87
CA LEU A 413 -8.80 -13.43 4.73
C LEU A 413 -9.19 -13.65 3.26
N GLU A 414 -9.86 -14.77 2.99
CA GLU A 414 -10.36 -15.15 1.66
C GLU A 414 -11.83 -14.71 1.56
N LEU A 415 -12.16 -13.77 0.66
CA LEU A 415 -13.49 -13.19 0.51
C LEU A 415 -14.12 -13.61 -0.82
N LYS A 416 -15.40 -13.97 -0.82
CA LYS A 416 -16.20 -14.17 -2.04
C LYS A 416 -17.36 -13.19 -2.03
N PRO A 417 -17.38 -12.19 -2.93
CA PRO A 417 -18.52 -11.30 -3.12
C PRO A 417 -19.84 -12.07 -3.35
N ARG A 418 -20.99 -11.46 -3.03
CA ARG A 418 -22.32 -12.11 -3.18
C ARG A 418 -22.60 -12.61 -4.61
N TYR A 419 -21.96 -12.01 -5.61
CA TYR A 419 -22.03 -12.37 -7.03
C TYR A 419 -20.64 -12.22 -7.69
N PRO A 420 -20.32 -12.98 -8.75
CA PRO A 420 -19.09 -12.78 -9.52
C PRO A 420 -19.12 -11.43 -10.24
N LEU A 421 -18.04 -10.65 -10.21
CA LEU A 421 -18.00 -9.37 -10.93
C LEU A 421 -17.54 -9.58 -12.37
N PHE A 422 -18.35 -9.11 -13.33
CA PHE A 422 -17.99 -8.98 -14.75
C PHE A 422 -17.76 -7.50 -15.12
N GLY A 423 -17.37 -7.19 -16.37
CA GLY A 423 -17.14 -5.81 -16.84
C GLY A 423 -18.29 -4.86 -16.52
N GLY A 424 -17.93 -3.67 -16.03
CA GLY A 424 -18.85 -2.62 -15.61
C GLY A 424 -19.43 -2.80 -14.20
N TRP A 425 -19.27 -3.98 -13.57
CA TRP A 425 -19.91 -4.25 -12.27
C TRP A 425 -19.12 -3.62 -11.12
N LYS A 426 -19.84 -3.06 -10.15
CA LYS A 426 -19.32 -2.36 -8.97
C LYS A 426 -19.73 -3.09 -7.69
N TYR A 427 -18.77 -3.36 -6.80
CA TYR A 427 -19.02 -3.99 -5.50
C TYR A 427 -18.42 -3.13 -4.38
N PRO A 428 -19.23 -2.31 -3.68
CA PRO A 428 -18.79 -1.63 -2.46
C PRO A 428 -18.81 -2.62 -1.28
N PHE A 429 -17.70 -2.70 -0.53
CA PHE A 429 -17.60 -3.59 0.63
C PHE A 429 -16.66 -3.04 1.71
N THR A 430 -16.81 -3.53 2.93
CA THR A 430 -15.96 -3.21 4.06
C THR A 430 -15.34 -4.49 4.61
N ILE A 431 -14.07 -4.43 4.98
CA ILE A 431 -13.45 -5.38 5.89
C ILE A 431 -12.87 -4.64 7.09
N GLY A 432 -12.77 -5.34 8.21
CA GLY A 432 -11.99 -4.86 9.34
C GLY A 432 -11.46 -6.00 10.17
N TRP A 433 -10.41 -5.75 10.93
CA TRP A 433 -9.76 -6.71 11.81
C TRP A 433 -9.01 -5.99 12.94
N ASN A 434 -8.59 -6.76 13.95
CA ASN A 434 -7.71 -6.28 15.00
C ASN A 434 -6.35 -6.96 14.88
N SER A 435 -5.27 -6.21 15.12
CA SER A 435 -3.92 -6.75 15.28
C SER A 435 -3.37 -6.36 16.66
N ASN A 436 -2.51 -7.19 17.24
CA ASN A 436 -1.79 -6.85 18.47
C ASN A 436 -0.91 -5.60 18.22
N ALA A 437 -0.88 -4.66 19.15
CA ALA A 437 -0.08 -3.44 19.01
C ALA A 437 1.43 -3.70 19.15
N ALA A 438 1.89 -4.69 19.92
CA ALA A 438 3.32 -4.93 20.19
C ALA A 438 4.24 -5.05 18.95
N PRO A 439 3.87 -5.74 17.85
CA PRO A 439 4.67 -5.74 16.62
C PRO A 439 4.63 -4.39 15.86
N LEU A 440 3.55 -3.63 15.98
CA LEU A 440 3.27 -2.40 15.20
C LEU A 440 3.67 -1.11 15.93
N LEU A 441 3.73 -1.11 17.26
CA LEU A 441 3.89 0.06 18.12
C LEU A 441 5.04 -0.16 19.09
N ARG A 442 6.05 0.70 19.03
CA ARG A 442 7.22 0.66 19.91
C ARG A 442 7.32 1.94 20.74
N LYS A 443 7.72 1.81 22.00
CA LYS A 443 8.09 2.95 22.85
C LYS A 443 9.56 3.29 22.63
N THR A 444 9.89 4.58 22.62
CA THR A 444 11.25 5.13 22.52
C THR A 444 11.86 5.31 23.92
N GLY A 445 13.19 5.37 24.01
CA GLY A 445 13.88 5.64 25.28
C GLY A 445 13.45 6.97 25.93
N ASN A 446 13.09 7.96 25.12
CA ASN A 446 12.65 9.28 25.57
C ASN A 446 11.16 9.34 25.96
N GLY A 447 10.47 8.19 26.04
CA GLY A 447 9.07 8.10 26.49
C GLY A 447 8.01 8.24 25.40
N GLY A 448 8.35 8.80 24.23
CA GLY A 448 7.48 8.86 23.05
C GLY A 448 7.27 7.50 22.37
N TYR A 449 6.44 7.45 21.34
CA TYR A 449 5.99 6.24 20.64
C TYR A 449 6.25 6.32 19.14
N VAL A 450 6.45 5.17 18.50
CA VAL A 450 6.54 4.99 17.04
C VAL A 450 5.58 3.90 16.62
N LEU A 451 4.55 4.27 15.86
CA LEU A 451 3.70 3.36 15.10
C LEU A 451 4.36 3.07 13.75
N LYS A 452 4.37 1.80 13.36
CA LYS A 452 4.71 1.30 12.04
C LYS A 452 3.56 0.38 11.57
N VAL A 453 2.93 0.73 10.46
CA VAL A 453 1.88 -0.08 9.79
C VAL A 453 2.14 -0.08 8.28
N PRO A 454 1.68 -1.09 7.52
CA PRO A 454 1.68 -0.99 6.05
C PRO A 454 0.91 0.26 5.60
N PHE A 455 1.24 0.85 4.46
CA PHE A 455 0.45 1.97 3.91
C PHE A 455 -0.94 1.49 3.47
N MET A 456 -0.99 0.33 2.80
CA MET A 456 -2.19 -0.31 2.25
C MET A 456 -2.07 -1.83 2.36
N GLU A 457 -3.11 -2.54 2.83
CA GLU A 457 -3.09 -4.01 2.83
C GLU A 457 -3.52 -4.53 1.45
N GLY A 458 -4.81 -4.43 1.12
CA GLY A 458 -5.36 -4.74 -0.21
C GLY A 458 -5.29 -6.22 -0.64
N PRO A 459 -6.14 -6.67 -1.56
CA PRO A 459 -6.11 -8.06 -2.03
C PRO A 459 -4.87 -8.35 -2.89
N ARG A 460 -4.19 -9.46 -2.64
CA ARG A 460 -2.98 -9.89 -3.34
C ARG A 460 -3.34 -10.85 -4.48
N GLN A 461 -3.44 -10.32 -5.70
CA GLN A 461 -3.91 -11.05 -6.88
C GLN A 461 -2.83 -11.22 -7.96
N PRO A 462 -2.81 -12.34 -8.72
CA PRO A 462 -1.88 -12.56 -9.82
C PRO A 462 -2.18 -11.73 -11.09
N GLU A 463 -3.34 -11.07 -11.16
CA GLU A 463 -3.65 -10.00 -12.12
C GLU A 463 -3.12 -8.62 -11.70
N GLY A 464 -2.72 -8.42 -10.45
CA GLY A 464 -2.49 -7.08 -9.88
C GLY A 464 -3.78 -6.37 -9.46
N VAL A 465 -3.64 -5.26 -8.73
CA VAL A 465 -4.75 -4.38 -8.34
C VAL A 465 -4.30 -2.92 -8.43
N GLU A 466 -5.14 -2.06 -9.02
CA GLU A 466 -4.92 -0.61 -9.10
C GLU A 466 -5.90 0.16 -8.20
N TYR A 467 -5.45 1.29 -7.66
CA TYR A 467 -6.14 2.09 -6.65
C TYR A 467 -6.20 3.55 -7.12
N GLY A 468 -7.42 4.04 -7.36
CA GLY A 468 -7.68 5.42 -7.80
C GLY A 468 -7.37 6.43 -6.71
N GLN A 469 -8.14 6.41 -5.62
CA GLN A 469 -7.95 7.25 -4.45
C GLN A 469 -7.79 6.38 -3.18
N ILE A 470 -6.83 6.73 -2.34
CA ILE A 470 -6.61 6.12 -1.02
C ILE A 470 -6.66 7.23 0.04
N ASN A 471 -7.62 7.13 0.97
CA ASN A 471 -7.76 8.04 2.11
C ASN A 471 -7.40 7.27 3.39
N ILE A 472 -6.21 7.51 3.95
CA ILE A 472 -5.79 6.91 5.23
C ILE A 472 -6.11 7.90 6.36
N ARG A 473 -6.74 7.41 7.44
CA ARG A 473 -6.96 8.16 8.66
C ARG A 473 -6.49 7.33 9.86
N VAL A 474 -5.37 7.74 10.46
CA VAL A 474 -4.82 7.11 11.67
C VAL A 474 -5.29 7.88 12.89
N LEU A 475 -6.05 7.20 13.76
CA LEU A 475 -6.56 7.73 15.01
C LEU A 475 -5.60 7.34 16.14
N LEU A 476 -4.74 8.28 16.53
CA LEU A 476 -3.83 8.13 17.66
C LEU A 476 -4.60 8.24 18.99
N PRO A 477 -3.98 7.91 20.14
CA PRO A 477 -4.61 8.14 21.45
C PRO A 477 -4.98 9.62 21.68
N GLU A 478 -5.95 9.85 22.56
CA GLU A 478 -6.27 11.20 23.06
C GLU A 478 -5.04 11.82 23.74
N GLY A 479 -4.74 13.09 23.44
CA GLY A 479 -3.53 13.77 23.93
C GLY A 479 -2.23 13.47 23.15
N ALA A 480 -2.27 12.71 22.05
CA ALA A 480 -1.08 12.48 21.23
C ALA A 480 -0.58 13.77 20.55
N SER A 481 0.68 14.13 20.80
CA SER A 481 1.35 15.36 20.39
C SER A 481 2.69 15.10 19.66
N ASN A 482 3.39 16.15 19.22
CA ASN A 482 4.66 16.09 18.48
C ASN A 482 4.66 15.14 17.26
N VAL A 483 3.51 15.03 16.58
CA VAL A 483 3.26 14.00 15.56
C VAL A 483 4.10 14.25 14.30
N LYS A 484 4.95 13.28 13.95
CA LYS A 484 5.80 13.27 12.74
C LYS A 484 5.46 12.05 11.91
N ILE A 485 5.39 12.24 10.59
CA ILE A 485 4.83 11.26 9.65
C ILE A 485 5.85 11.02 8.54
N HIS A 486 6.14 9.75 8.28
CA HIS A 486 7.04 9.30 7.23
C HIS A 486 6.39 8.12 6.49
N THR A 487 6.58 8.00 5.18
CA THR A 487 6.07 6.86 4.41
C THR A 487 7.01 6.47 3.27
N GLY A 488 6.97 5.20 2.89
CA GLY A 488 7.77 4.65 1.78
C GLY A 488 7.10 4.73 0.40
N VAL A 489 5.89 5.27 0.26
CA VAL A 489 5.26 5.47 -1.06
C VAL A 489 5.84 6.69 -1.79
N PRO A 490 5.85 6.72 -3.14
CA PRO A 490 6.38 7.86 -3.89
C PRO A 490 5.63 9.16 -3.57
N ALA A 491 6.38 10.22 -3.28
CA ALA A 491 5.82 11.52 -2.87
C ALA A 491 4.86 12.13 -3.92
N SER A 492 5.04 11.82 -5.20
CA SER A 492 4.14 12.27 -6.28
C SER A 492 2.71 11.72 -6.18
N SER A 493 2.50 10.61 -5.47
CA SER A 493 1.17 10.04 -5.23
C SER A 493 0.47 10.64 -4.00
N ILE A 494 1.12 11.51 -3.22
CA ILE A 494 0.53 12.14 -2.03
C ILE A 494 -0.02 13.53 -2.40
N ILE A 495 -1.32 13.73 -2.20
CA ILE A 495 -2.00 15.01 -2.47
C ILE A 495 -2.02 15.89 -1.22
N GLU A 496 -2.44 15.30 -0.10
CA GLU A 496 -2.72 16.02 1.14
C GLU A 496 -2.23 15.21 2.34
N GLN A 497 -1.66 15.91 3.32
CA GLN A 497 -1.33 15.38 4.63
C GLN A 497 -1.73 16.43 5.66
N SER A 498 -2.66 16.08 6.54
CA SER A 498 -3.25 16.99 7.53
C SER A 498 -3.36 16.30 8.89
N ILE A 499 -3.27 17.09 9.97
CA ILE A 499 -3.45 16.64 11.35
C ILE A 499 -4.63 17.41 11.92
N GLY A 500 -5.60 16.70 12.47
CA GLY A 500 -6.81 17.27 13.07
C GLY A 500 -7.24 16.51 14.31
N LEU A 501 -8.48 16.76 14.73
CA LEU A 501 -9.13 16.05 15.84
C LEU A 501 -10.32 15.24 15.32
N HIS A 502 -10.49 14.04 15.87
CA HIS A 502 -11.66 13.20 15.63
C HIS A 502 -12.21 12.71 16.97
N LYS A 503 -13.53 12.77 17.17
CA LYS A 503 -14.17 12.35 18.43
C LYS A 503 -14.87 11.02 18.23
N THR A 504 -14.42 10.01 18.96
CA THR A 504 -15.05 8.69 19.09
C THR A 504 -15.44 8.44 20.56
N TYR A 505 -15.88 7.23 20.89
CA TYR A 505 -16.38 6.85 22.21
C TYR A 505 -15.38 7.15 23.34
N LEU A 506 -15.90 7.76 24.41
CA LEU A 506 -15.15 8.15 25.60
C LEU A 506 -13.96 9.10 25.34
N ASP A 507 -13.91 9.80 24.20
CA ASP A 507 -12.99 10.94 24.02
C ASP A 507 -13.60 12.21 24.66
N THR A 508 -12.78 13.07 25.28
CA THR A 508 -13.24 14.41 25.75
C THR A 508 -12.80 15.54 24.82
N LEU A 509 -11.48 15.65 24.60
CA LEU A 509 -10.88 16.59 23.66
C LEU A 509 -11.04 16.07 22.23
N GLY A 510 -10.95 14.75 22.05
CA GLY A 510 -10.84 14.07 20.77
C GLY A 510 -9.46 13.43 20.60
N ARG A 511 -9.39 12.40 19.75
CA ARG A 511 -8.14 11.79 19.30
C ARG A 511 -7.45 12.64 18.25
N THR A 512 -6.13 12.64 18.28
CA THR A 512 -5.30 13.24 17.23
C THR A 512 -5.39 12.36 15.98
N ALA A 513 -6.00 12.90 14.93
CA ALA A 513 -6.27 12.21 13.68
C ALA A 513 -5.29 12.66 12.60
N VAL A 514 -4.44 11.75 12.14
CA VAL A 514 -3.57 11.94 10.97
C VAL A 514 -4.32 11.52 9.73
N THR A 515 -4.57 12.45 8.80
CA THR A 515 -5.22 12.18 7.52
C THR A 515 -4.20 12.30 6.39
N ILE A 516 -4.15 11.30 5.51
CA ILE A 516 -3.28 11.26 4.33
C ILE A 516 -4.14 10.89 3.13
N ARG A 517 -4.17 11.75 2.11
CA ARG A 517 -4.81 11.49 0.83
C ARG A 517 -3.76 11.19 -0.22
N ALA A 518 -3.84 10.01 -0.81
CA ALA A 518 -3.04 9.59 -1.94
C ALA A 518 -3.91 9.24 -3.16
N GLN A 519 -3.33 9.38 -4.35
CA GLN A 519 -3.97 9.06 -5.62
C GLN A 519 -3.00 8.25 -6.49
N ASN A 520 -3.59 7.40 -7.34
CA ASN A 520 -2.92 6.52 -8.28
C ASN A 520 -1.82 5.69 -7.60
N LEU A 521 -2.19 4.55 -7.03
CA LEU A 521 -1.24 3.56 -6.52
C LEU A 521 -1.59 2.16 -7.02
N VAL A 522 -0.60 1.27 -6.97
CA VAL A 522 -0.71 -0.12 -7.42
C VAL A 522 -0.25 -1.07 -6.32
N ASP A 523 -0.66 -2.34 -6.41
CA ASP A 523 -0.41 -3.34 -5.38
C ASP A 523 1.07 -3.73 -5.16
N GLU A 524 2.00 -3.26 -6.01
CA GLU A 524 3.45 -3.32 -5.76
C GLU A 524 3.94 -2.35 -4.68
N PHE A 525 3.13 -1.35 -4.31
CA PHE A 525 3.44 -0.44 -3.18
C PHE A 525 2.89 -0.94 -1.82
N ARG A 526 2.28 -2.14 -1.78
CA ARG A 526 1.82 -2.80 -0.54
C ARG A 526 2.93 -2.90 0.52
N ASP A 527 4.13 -3.27 0.10
CA ASP A 527 5.28 -3.49 1.00
C ASP A 527 5.93 -2.17 1.46
N ARG A 528 5.28 -1.02 1.23
CA ARG A 528 5.68 0.29 1.75
C ARG A 528 4.95 0.59 3.05
N ASP A 529 5.69 1.01 4.07
CA ASP A 529 5.15 1.35 5.37
C ASP A 529 4.71 2.81 5.49
N LEU A 530 3.80 3.05 6.43
CA LEU A 530 3.50 4.33 7.07
C LEU A 530 4.05 4.28 8.51
N VAL A 531 4.94 5.21 8.83
CA VAL A 531 5.59 5.35 10.14
C VAL A 531 5.20 6.68 10.75
N ILE A 532 4.62 6.64 11.95
CA ILE A 532 4.16 7.83 12.68
C ILE A 532 4.78 7.81 14.07
N SER A 533 5.58 8.83 14.40
CA SER A 533 6.07 9.05 15.77
C SER A 533 5.29 10.15 16.46
N TYR A 534 5.05 10.00 17.76
CA TYR A 534 4.22 10.91 18.57
C TYR A 534 4.54 10.74 20.06
N GLU A 535 4.11 11.70 20.88
CA GLU A 535 4.30 11.74 22.33
C GLU A 535 2.96 11.79 23.07
N THR A 536 2.82 11.08 24.19
CA THR A 536 1.62 11.02 25.03
C THR A 536 2.03 10.99 26.50
N THR A 537 1.41 11.79 27.37
CA THR A 537 1.69 11.71 28.81
C THR A 537 0.90 10.59 29.48
N THR A 538 1.32 10.20 30.69
CA THR A 538 0.55 9.27 31.53
C THR A 538 -0.79 9.87 31.98
N LEU A 539 -0.88 11.20 32.12
CA LEU A 539 -2.11 11.90 32.44
C LEU A 539 -3.12 11.82 31.28
N ASP A 540 -2.67 11.95 30.03
CA ASP A 540 -3.53 11.79 28.85
C ASP A 540 -4.11 10.37 28.77
N LEU A 541 -3.28 9.35 29.02
CA LEU A 541 -3.73 7.96 29.07
C LEU A 541 -4.79 7.75 30.17
N LEU A 542 -4.55 8.28 31.37
CA LEU A 542 -5.47 8.16 32.52
C LEU A 542 -6.73 9.04 32.41
N ARG A 543 -6.78 10.01 31.49
CA ARG A 543 -7.93 10.93 31.32
C ARG A 543 -9.24 10.19 31.17
N LYS A 544 -9.29 9.10 30.37
CA LYS A 544 -10.52 8.36 30.10
C LYS A 544 -11.12 7.70 31.36
N PRO A 545 -10.40 6.85 32.13
CA PRO A 545 -10.89 6.38 33.42
C PRO A 545 -11.28 7.50 34.40
N LEU A 546 -10.49 8.58 34.49
CA LEU A 546 -10.75 9.67 35.42
C LEU A 546 -12.06 10.43 35.08
N VAL A 547 -12.35 10.63 33.79
CA VAL A 547 -13.61 11.25 33.34
C VAL A 547 -14.81 10.36 33.62
N VAL A 548 -14.70 9.04 33.37
CA VAL A 548 -15.78 8.08 33.67
C VAL A 548 -16.04 8.02 35.18
N PHE A 549 -14.98 7.91 35.99
CA PHE A 549 -15.07 7.93 37.45
C PHE A 549 -15.69 9.24 37.97
N GLY A 550 -15.23 10.39 37.49
CA GLY A 550 -15.75 11.71 37.85
C GLY A 550 -17.22 11.89 37.48
N SER A 551 -17.64 11.40 36.31
CA SER A 551 -19.04 11.42 35.87
C SER A 551 -19.94 10.56 36.77
N VAL A 552 -19.50 9.35 37.13
CA VAL A 552 -20.25 8.47 38.04
C VAL A 552 -20.32 9.07 39.45
N LEU A 553 -19.22 9.62 39.96
CA LEU A 553 -19.19 10.30 41.26
C LEU A 553 -20.11 11.53 41.28
N ALA A 554 -20.18 12.29 40.19
CA ALA A 554 -21.09 13.43 40.05
C ALA A 554 -22.56 13.01 40.08
N VAL A 555 -22.92 11.86 39.49
CA VAL A 555 -24.29 11.31 39.59
C VAL A 555 -24.63 10.92 41.03
N PHE A 556 -23.72 10.28 41.77
CA PHE A 556 -23.94 9.98 43.19
C PHE A 556 -24.05 11.25 44.05
N ALA A 557 -23.21 12.27 43.80
CA ALA A 557 -23.28 13.55 44.51
C ALA A 557 -24.58 14.31 44.20
N ALA A 558 -25.05 14.28 42.95
CA ALA A 558 -26.32 14.88 42.56
C ALA A 558 -27.52 14.15 43.20
N ALA A 559 -27.52 12.81 43.20
CA ALA A 559 -28.56 12.01 43.85
C ALA A 559 -28.61 12.26 45.37
N TRP A 560 -27.44 12.37 46.02
CA TRP A 560 -27.34 12.75 47.44
C TRP A 560 -27.88 14.16 47.70
N ALA A 561 -27.54 15.14 46.84
CA ALA A 561 -28.01 16.51 46.98
C ALA A 561 -29.53 16.63 46.77
N VAL A 562 -30.09 15.95 45.77
CA VAL A 562 -31.55 15.85 45.56
C VAL A 562 -32.23 15.18 46.74
N GLY A 563 -31.64 14.12 47.30
CA GLY A 563 -32.08 13.48 48.55
C GLY A 563 -31.95 14.34 49.81
N LYS A 564 -31.47 15.59 49.69
CA LYS A 564 -31.45 16.61 50.76
C LYS A 564 -32.37 17.80 50.48
N LEU A 565 -33.13 17.79 49.39
CA LEU A 565 -34.13 18.83 49.10
C LEU A 565 -35.48 18.47 49.75
N GLU A 566 -35.82 19.18 50.82
CA GLU A 566 -37.15 19.12 51.43
C GLU A 566 -38.17 19.85 50.52
N VAL A 567 -38.84 19.09 49.65
CA VAL A 567 -39.87 19.60 48.72
C VAL A 567 -41.28 19.66 49.33
N GLY A 568 -41.39 19.72 50.66
CA GLY A 568 -42.64 19.76 51.40
C GLY A 568 -43.10 21.17 51.75
N PHE A 569 -44.37 21.49 51.52
CA PHE A 569 -44.99 22.77 51.88
C PHE A 569 -45.58 22.78 53.30
N SER A 570 -44.76 22.51 54.33
CA SER A 570 -44.99 22.98 55.71
C SER A 570 -43.72 22.81 56.55
N LYS A 571 -43.64 23.58 57.64
CA LYS A 571 -42.91 23.17 58.86
C LYS A 571 -43.86 22.49 59.84
#